data_AF-A0A0Q7U4R6-F1
#
_entry.id   AF-A0A0Q7U4R6-F1
#
_cell.length_a   1.000
_cell.length_b   1.000
_cell.length_c   1.000
_cell.angle_alpha   90.00
_cell.angle_beta   90.00
_cell.angle_gamma   90.00
#
_symmetry.space_group_name_H-M   'P 1'
#
loop_
_entity.id
_entity.type
_entity.pdbx_description
1 polymer ?
#
loop_
_entity_poly.entity_id
_entity_poly.type
_entity_poly.pdbx_seq_one_letter_code
_entity_poly.pdbx_strand_id
1 'polypeptide(L)'
;MRAAGFAGRTWYAGWDGSSDAAGHWRINVLTIDPRTFRGEIGGTYGPTLETRERTTWLAAHENATAAVNAGFFVFDPAAGAEGDPAGAGVYDGELVSETIGSRPVLVLDAHAERTDITRPVWEGSVRLPSGTATLDGPDRVPGLIRNCGGLGDAATDLPLHDVTCVDGGELVAFDAEFGARTPAGPGARWSSTPPIAWSGSPRPAARRCARESDRSRPRATACASSTACASARPCP
;
A
#
# COMPACT_ATOMS: atom_id res chain seq x y z
N MET A 1 43.74 -7.88 9.71
CA MET A 1 42.29 -7.65 9.45
C MET A 1 42.00 -7.57 7.95
N ARG A 2 42.23 -6.44 7.26
CA ARG A 2 41.98 -6.34 5.80
C ARG A 2 42.81 -7.31 4.95
N ALA A 3 44.09 -7.48 5.25
CA ALA A 3 44.96 -8.44 4.58
C ALA A 3 44.56 -9.91 4.79
N ALA A 4 43.67 -10.19 5.75
CA ALA A 4 43.09 -11.51 5.99
C ALA A 4 41.65 -11.64 5.44
N GLY A 5 41.21 -10.70 4.59
CA GLY A 5 39.90 -10.70 3.95
C GLY A 5 38.76 -10.10 4.78
N PHE A 6 39.02 -9.60 6.00
CA PHE A 6 37.97 -9.01 6.84
C PHE A 6 37.74 -7.53 6.54
N ALA A 7 36.48 -7.14 6.34
CA ALA A 7 36.03 -5.75 6.35
C ALA A 7 35.51 -5.38 7.75
N GLY A 8 35.96 -4.24 8.28
CA GLY A 8 35.45 -3.69 9.54
C GLY A 8 34.35 -2.67 9.30
N ARG A 9 33.34 -2.63 10.18
CA ARG A 9 32.31 -1.59 10.26
C ARG A 9 32.24 -1.08 11.70
N THR A 10 31.96 0.20 11.88
CA THR A 10 31.62 0.77 13.20
C THR A 10 30.11 0.73 13.38
N TRP A 11 29.67 0.50 14.62
CA TRP A 11 28.25 0.44 14.97
C TRP A 11 28.04 1.11 16.31
N TYR A 12 26.93 1.84 16.46
CA TYR A 12 26.55 2.43 17.73
C TYR A 12 25.57 1.50 18.45
N ALA A 13 26.03 0.85 19.52
CA ALA A 13 25.24 -0.13 20.27
C ALA A 13 23.96 0.46 20.89
N GLY A 14 23.88 1.79 21.05
CA GLY A 14 22.65 2.45 21.50
C GLY A 14 21.48 2.36 20.50
N TRP A 15 21.70 1.87 19.27
CA TRP A 15 20.63 1.52 18.33
C TRP A 15 20.14 0.07 18.45
N ASP A 16 20.82 -0.76 19.25
CA ASP A 16 20.40 -2.13 19.45
C ASP A 16 19.12 -2.15 20.31
N GLY A 17 18.12 -2.92 19.90
CA GLY A 17 16.83 -2.98 20.63
C GLY A 17 16.93 -3.52 22.05
N SER A 18 18.05 -4.14 22.41
CA SER A 18 18.38 -4.60 23.77
C SER A 18 19.23 -3.62 24.57
N SER A 19 19.50 -2.43 24.02
CA SER A 19 20.30 -1.42 24.70
C SER A 19 19.51 -0.80 25.86
N ASP A 20 20.12 -0.75 27.04
CA ASP A 20 19.60 -0.03 28.21
C ASP A 20 19.90 1.48 28.16
N ALA A 21 20.51 1.97 27.08
CA ALA A 21 20.79 3.39 26.92
C ALA A 21 19.48 4.19 26.89
N ALA A 22 19.33 5.12 27.84
CA ALA A 22 18.13 5.98 27.93
C ALA A 22 17.88 6.80 26.65
N GLY A 23 18.92 7.03 25.85
CA GLY A 23 18.86 7.74 24.57
C GLY A 23 18.63 9.25 24.71
N HIS A 24 18.95 9.98 23.65
CA HIS A 24 18.43 11.33 23.45
C HIS A 24 17.38 11.25 22.34
N TRP A 25 16.12 11.12 22.73
CA TRP A 25 15.01 11.00 21.79
C TRP A 25 14.52 12.39 21.38
N ARG A 26 14.35 12.59 20.08
CA ARG A 26 13.59 13.72 19.54
C ARG A 26 12.32 13.19 18.90
N ILE A 27 11.19 13.48 19.52
CA ILE A 27 9.87 13.10 19.02
C ILE A 27 9.16 14.37 18.56
N ASN A 28 8.70 14.40 17.31
CA ASN A 28 7.88 15.48 16.79
C ASN A 28 6.45 14.94 16.62
N VAL A 29 5.47 15.66 17.15
CA VAL A 29 4.06 15.24 17.14
C VAL A 29 3.23 16.36 16.53
N LEU A 30 2.40 15.99 15.56
CA LEU A 30 1.32 16.83 15.03
C LEU A 30 -0.01 16.25 15.53
N THR A 31 -0.81 17.07 16.20
CA THR A 31 -2.14 16.67 16.70
C THR A 31 -3.20 17.49 16.01
N ILE A 32 -4.21 16.82 15.46
CA ILE A 32 -5.35 17.45 14.79
C ILE A 32 -6.61 17.08 15.57
N ASP A 33 -7.34 18.08 16.07
CA ASP A 33 -8.66 17.90 16.68
C ASP A 33 -9.75 18.15 15.61
N PRO A 34 -10.41 17.10 15.09
CA PRO A 34 -11.38 17.24 13.99
C PRO A 34 -12.54 18.18 14.33
N ARG A 35 -12.86 18.39 15.61
CA ARG A 35 -13.97 19.28 16.02
C ARG A 35 -13.66 20.76 15.77
N THR A 36 -12.38 21.11 15.69
CA THR A 36 -11.91 22.49 15.54
C THR A 36 -11.08 22.72 14.29
N PHE A 37 -10.59 21.64 13.68
CA PHE A 37 -9.82 21.71 12.44
C PHE A 37 -10.70 22.20 11.29
N ARG A 38 -10.18 23.16 10.52
CA ARG A 38 -10.85 23.77 9.36
C ARG A 38 -10.05 23.62 8.07
N GLY A 39 -8.91 22.92 8.13
CA GLY A 39 -8.10 22.61 6.96
C GLY A 39 -8.49 21.25 6.37
N GLU A 40 -7.59 20.75 5.54
CA GLU A 40 -7.71 19.44 4.91
C GLU A 40 -6.47 18.59 5.24
N ILE A 41 -6.68 17.28 5.32
CA ILE A 41 -5.64 16.26 5.41
C ILE A 41 -5.73 15.42 4.15
N GLY A 42 -4.62 15.27 3.45
CA GLY A 42 -4.50 14.40 2.29
C GLY A 42 -3.21 13.58 2.32
N GLY A 43 -3.12 12.65 1.38
CA GLY A 43 -1.87 12.03 0.98
C GLY A 43 -1.47 12.53 -0.40
N THR A 44 -0.19 12.45 -0.73
CA THR A 44 0.33 12.70 -2.08
C THR A 44 1.53 11.80 -2.30
N TYR A 45 1.71 11.33 -3.53
CA TYR A 45 2.95 10.72 -4.03
C TYR A 45 3.71 11.68 -4.94
N GLY A 46 3.27 12.94 -5.03
CA GLY A 46 3.86 13.92 -5.94
C GLY A 46 3.32 13.79 -7.36
N PRO A 47 4.07 14.28 -8.36
CA PRO A 47 3.59 14.37 -9.74
C PRO A 47 3.41 13.02 -10.45
N THR A 48 4.19 12.00 -10.08
CA THR A 48 4.25 10.69 -10.76
C THR A 48 4.85 9.64 -9.83
N LEU A 49 4.60 8.35 -10.11
CA LEU A 49 5.20 7.22 -9.37
C LEU A 49 6.59 6.82 -9.89
N GLU A 50 7.05 7.36 -11.02
CA GLU A 50 8.38 7.10 -11.59
C GLU A 50 9.54 7.43 -10.62
N THR A 51 9.37 8.45 -9.76
CA THR A 51 10.43 8.98 -8.87
C THR A 51 9.92 9.19 -7.45
N ARG A 52 10.85 9.35 -6.50
CA ARG A 52 10.55 9.75 -5.12
C ARG A 52 10.92 11.20 -4.83
N GLU A 53 10.11 11.79 -3.96
CA GLU A 53 10.23 13.18 -3.56
C GLU A 53 10.57 13.28 -2.07
N ARG A 54 11.21 14.38 -1.69
CA ARG A 54 11.40 14.69 -0.26
C ARG A 54 10.07 15.17 0.32
N THR A 55 9.76 14.78 1.55
CA THR A 55 8.58 15.29 2.28
C THR A 55 8.51 16.81 2.33
N THR A 56 9.65 17.50 2.46
CA THR A 56 9.70 18.97 2.44
C THR A 56 9.35 19.56 1.07
N TRP A 57 9.65 18.84 -0.01
CA TRP A 57 9.28 19.25 -1.35
C TRP A 57 7.78 19.02 -1.58
N LEU A 58 7.26 17.84 -1.20
CA LEU A 58 5.83 17.53 -1.29
C LEU A 58 4.99 18.51 -0.46
N ALA A 59 5.43 18.87 0.74
CA ALA A 59 4.75 19.88 1.54
C ALA A 59 4.65 21.23 0.81
N ALA A 60 5.72 21.66 0.13
CA ALA A 60 5.68 22.88 -0.67
C ALA A 60 4.84 22.74 -1.94
N HIS A 61 4.86 21.57 -2.59
CA HIS A 61 4.07 21.25 -3.77
C HIS A 61 2.56 21.34 -3.48
N GLU A 62 2.14 20.77 -2.35
CA GLU A 62 0.74 20.77 -1.89
C GLU A 62 0.34 22.04 -1.13
N ASN A 63 1.25 23.01 -0.96
CA ASN A 63 1.06 24.16 -0.07
C ASN A 63 0.65 23.77 1.38
N ALA A 64 1.15 22.64 1.87
CA ALA A 64 0.84 22.10 3.18
C ALA A 64 1.52 22.89 4.31
N THR A 65 0.79 23.09 5.41
CA THR A 65 1.33 23.72 6.64
C THR A 65 2.27 22.77 7.40
N ALA A 66 2.04 21.47 7.31
CA ALA A 66 2.88 20.42 7.89
C ALA A 66 2.73 19.13 7.07
N ALA A 67 3.78 18.32 7.04
CA ALA A 67 3.77 17.01 6.37
C ALA A 67 4.71 16.03 7.07
N VAL A 68 4.40 14.74 6.95
CA VAL A 68 5.24 13.61 7.39
C VAL A 68 5.40 12.64 6.23
N ASN A 69 6.48 11.85 6.21
CA ASN A 69 6.54 10.71 5.32
C ASN A 69 5.50 9.66 5.75
N ALA A 70 4.95 8.93 4.78
CA ALA A 70 3.83 8.02 5.01
C ALA A 70 4.23 6.56 4.72
N GLY A 71 3.49 5.89 3.84
CA GLY A 71 3.61 4.47 3.55
C GLY A 71 4.98 4.04 3.02
N PHE A 72 5.13 2.73 2.87
CA PHE A 72 6.32 2.16 2.23
C PHE A 72 6.27 2.39 0.74
N PHE A 73 7.45 2.56 0.14
CA PHE A 73 7.63 2.70 -1.30
C PHE A 73 8.95 2.06 -1.71
N VAL A 74 9.15 1.87 -3.00
CA VAL A 74 10.41 1.36 -3.56
C VAL A 74 11.49 2.43 -3.41
N PHE A 75 12.58 2.16 -2.68
CA PHE A 75 13.68 3.13 -2.59
C PHE A 75 14.85 2.80 -3.51
N ASP A 76 15.09 1.51 -3.77
CA ASP A 76 16.18 1.04 -4.64
C ASP A 76 15.64 0.89 -6.07
N PRO A 77 16.21 1.57 -7.08
CA PRO A 77 15.76 1.43 -8.47
C PRO A 77 15.95 0.01 -9.03
N ALA A 78 16.74 -0.86 -8.39
CA ALA A 78 16.81 -2.27 -8.73
C ALA A 78 15.55 -3.06 -8.34
N ALA A 79 14.68 -2.47 -7.50
CA ALA A 79 13.46 -3.08 -6.99
C ALA A 79 12.18 -2.50 -7.60
N GLY A 80 12.26 -1.56 -8.55
CA GLY A 80 11.10 -0.92 -9.19
C GLY A 80 11.32 0.58 -9.42
N ALA A 81 10.22 1.30 -9.67
CA ALA A 81 10.24 2.76 -9.80
C ALA A 81 10.28 3.40 -8.41
N GLU A 82 11.10 4.41 -8.17
CA GLU A 82 11.36 4.89 -6.80
C GLU A 82 10.13 5.53 -6.11
N GLY A 83 9.12 5.99 -6.86
CA GLY A 83 7.90 6.56 -6.27
C GLY A 83 6.82 5.53 -5.95
N ASP A 84 6.98 4.30 -6.43
CA ASP A 84 5.98 3.24 -6.39
C ASP A 84 5.66 2.82 -4.93
N PRO A 85 4.41 3.00 -4.46
CA PRO A 85 3.98 2.56 -3.14
C PRO A 85 4.03 1.04 -3.01
N ALA A 86 4.69 0.56 -1.96
CA ALA A 86 4.78 -0.87 -1.65
C ALA A 86 3.69 -1.26 -0.63
N GLY A 87 2.44 -1.12 -1.06
CA GLY A 87 1.22 -1.34 -0.29
C GLY A 87 0.14 -0.32 -0.63
N ALA A 88 -1.09 -0.60 -0.18
CA ALA A 88 -2.28 0.07 -0.70
C ALA A 88 -2.20 1.60 -0.65
N GLY A 89 -2.33 2.21 -1.83
CA GLY A 89 -2.35 3.66 -2.02
C GLY A 89 -3.65 4.08 -2.70
N VAL A 90 -4.46 4.87 -1.99
CA VAL A 90 -5.65 5.52 -2.54
C VAL A 90 -5.53 7.02 -2.26
N TYR A 91 -5.55 7.82 -3.32
CA TYR A 91 -5.39 9.28 -3.26
C TYR A 91 -6.55 9.90 -4.01
N ASP A 92 -7.29 10.81 -3.37
CA ASP A 92 -8.51 11.43 -3.93
C ASP A 92 -9.56 10.45 -4.49
N GLY A 93 -9.59 9.24 -3.91
CA GLY A 93 -10.49 8.16 -4.33
C GLY A 93 -9.96 7.30 -5.48
N GLU A 94 -8.81 7.64 -6.04
CA GLU A 94 -8.13 6.89 -7.09
C GLU A 94 -7.15 5.89 -6.49
N LEU A 95 -7.25 4.64 -6.93
CA LEU A 95 -6.36 3.58 -6.50
C LEU A 95 -5.12 3.57 -7.40
N VAL A 96 -3.96 3.84 -6.80
CA VAL A 96 -2.67 3.91 -7.51
C VAL A 96 -1.72 2.77 -7.13
N SER A 97 -2.03 2.02 -6.07
CA SER A 97 -1.24 0.86 -5.65
C SER A 97 -2.10 -0.14 -4.89
N GLU A 98 -1.90 -1.43 -5.19
CA GLU A 98 -2.56 -2.56 -4.60
C GLU A 98 -2.14 -2.87 -3.14
N THR A 99 -2.85 -3.82 -2.52
CA THR A 99 -2.52 -4.26 -1.16
C THR A 99 -1.35 -5.24 -1.17
N ILE A 100 -0.49 -5.17 -0.15
CA ILE A 100 0.45 -6.24 0.18
C ILE A 100 -0.11 -7.10 1.31
N GLY A 101 -0.64 -8.27 0.95
CA GLY A 101 -1.38 -9.15 1.86
C GLY A 101 -2.46 -8.40 2.65
N SER A 102 -2.49 -8.57 3.97
CA SER A 102 -3.46 -7.92 4.88
C SER A 102 -2.84 -6.80 5.73
N ARG A 103 -1.84 -6.11 5.19
CA ARG A 103 -1.19 -4.98 5.87
C ARG A 103 -2.23 -3.91 6.23
N PRO A 104 -2.12 -3.30 7.43
CA PRO A 104 -3.04 -2.26 7.84
C PRO A 104 -2.82 -0.99 7.01
N VAL A 105 -3.90 -0.27 6.75
CA VAL A 105 -3.95 0.98 6.01
C VAL A 105 -4.64 2.03 6.87
N LEU A 106 -4.06 3.22 6.93
CA LEU A 106 -4.70 4.38 7.54
C LEU A 106 -5.65 5.01 6.52
N VAL A 107 -6.95 5.01 6.82
CA VAL A 107 -7.96 5.71 6.03
C VAL A 107 -8.07 7.12 6.59
N LEU A 108 -7.85 8.12 5.74
CA LEU A 108 -7.96 9.53 6.11
C LEU A 108 -9.22 10.12 5.50
N ASP A 109 -10.01 10.77 6.33
CA ASP A 109 -11.04 11.70 5.89
C ASP A 109 -10.39 13.09 5.77
N ALA A 110 -10.76 13.84 4.73
CA ALA A 110 -10.16 15.15 4.46
C ALA A 110 -10.27 16.11 5.65
N HIS A 111 -11.32 15.99 6.49
CA HIS A 111 -11.52 16.83 7.67
C HIS A 111 -11.17 16.12 8.99
N ALA A 112 -10.52 14.95 8.91
CA ALA A 112 -10.12 14.10 10.03
C ALA A 112 -11.30 13.54 10.85
N GLU A 113 -12.55 13.66 10.38
CA GLU A 113 -13.72 13.27 11.16
C GLU A 113 -13.93 11.75 11.20
N ARG A 114 -13.41 11.03 10.20
CA ARG A 114 -13.62 9.59 9.99
C ARG A 114 -12.34 8.85 9.64
N THR A 115 -11.28 9.11 10.39
CA THR A 115 -10.03 8.34 10.29
C THR A 115 -10.21 6.93 10.86
N ASP A 116 -9.74 5.91 10.15
CA ASP A 116 -9.82 4.51 10.58
C ASP A 116 -8.55 3.74 10.20
N ILE A 117 -8.34 2.57 10.80
CA ILE A 117 -7.31 1.62 10.39
C ILE A 117 -7.99 0.36 9.86
N THR A 118 -7.87 0.13 8.56
CA THR A 118 -8.46 -1.02 7.89
C THR A 118 -7.39 -2.00 7.44
N ARG A 119 -7.80 -3.22 7.05
CA ARG A 119 -6.92 -4.24 6.47
C ARG A 119 -7.54 -4.71 5.17
N PRO A 120 -7.43 -3.93 4.09
CA PRO A 120 -8.02 -4.32 2.84
C PRO A 120 -7.28 -5.50 2.20
N VAL A 121 -7.92 -6.12 1.23
CA VAL A 121 -7.33 -7.06 0.27
C VAL A 121 -7.59 -6.57 -1.14
N TRP A 122 -6.64 -6.82 -2.02
CA TRP A 122 -6.72 -6.50 -3.44
C TRP A 122 -7.42 -7.60 -4.24
N GLU A 123 -8.32 -7.19 -5.13
CA GLU A 123 -8.83 -8.01 -6.22
C GLU A 123 -8.91 -7.14 -7.48
N GLY A 124 -8.18 -7.54 -8.52
CA GLY A 124 -8.16 -6.89 -9.81
C GLY A 124 -8.50 -7.86 -10.94
N SER A 125 -9.22 -7.39 -11.95
CA SER A 125 -9.43 -8.16 -13.17
C SER A 125 -9.56 -7.27 -14.41
N VAL A 126 -9.16 -7.81 -15.56
CA VAL A 126 -9.36 -7.22 -16.87
C VAL A 126 -10.21 -8.14 -17.74
N ARG A 127 -11.15 -7.56 -18.49
CA ARG A 127 -11.94 -8.27 -19.48
C ARG A 127 -11.33 -8.10 -20.86
N LEU A 128 -10.91 -9.21 -21.45
CA LEU A 128 -10.37 -9.32 -22.80
C LEU A 128 -11.39 -10.03 -23.69
N PRO A 129 -11.29 -9.91 -25.03
CA PRO A 129 -12.14 -10.67 -25.94
C PRO A 129 -12.03 -12.19 -25.75
N SER A 130 -10.88 -12.68 -25.30
CA SER A 130 -10.60 -14.10 -25.05
C SER A 130 -11.04 -14.60 -23.68
N GLY A 131 -11.46 -13.72 -22.77
CA GLY A 131 -11.84 -14.09 -21.40
C GLY A 131 -11.49 -13.01 -20.37
N THR A 132 -11.58 -13.38 -19.10
CA THR A 132 -11.15 -12.50 -17.98
C THR A 132 -9.76 -12.95 -17.52
N ALA A 133 -8.86 -11.99 -17.30
CA ALA A 133 -7.57 -12.23 -16.67
C ALA A 133 -7.49 -11.51 -15.33
N THR A 134 -6.74 -12.08 -14.39
CA THR A 134 -6.42 -11.45 -13.11
C THR A 134 -5.48 -10.28 -13.36
N LEU A 135 -5.71 -9.16 -12.67
CA LEU A 135 -4.82 -8.00 -12.67
C LEU A 135 -4.07 -7.97 -11.34
N ASP A 136 -2.73 -7.95 -11.42
CA ASP A 136 -1.86 -8.05 -10.25
C ASP A 136 -1.70 -6.72 -9.54
N GLY A 137 -1.69 -5.62 -10.28
CA GLY A 137 -1.66 -4.27 -9.71
C GLY A 137 -1.69 -3.17 -10.78
N PRO A 138 -1.94 -1.93 -10.38
CA PRO A 138 -1.68 -0.76 -11.20
C PRO A 138 -0.23 -0.26 -11.07
N ASP A 139 0.23 0.48 -12.08
CA ASP A 139 1.30 1.48 -12.03
C ASP A 139 2.58 1.12 -11.26
N ARG A 140 3.08 -0.11 -11.48
CA ARG A 140 4.37 -0.59 -10.95
C ARG A 140 5.22 -1.24 -12.02
N VAL A 141 6.52 -1.38 -11.75
CA VAL A 141 7.44 -2.02 -12.71
C VAL A 141 7.15 -3.52 -12.80
N PRO A 142 6.82 -4.08 -13.99
CA PRO A 142 6.47 -5.49 -14.11
C PRO A 142 7.66 -6.40 -13.79
N GLY A 143 7.38 -7.47 -13.07
CA GLY A 143 8.30 -8.51 -12.62
C GLY A 143 8.98 -8.23 -11.29
N LEU A 144 8.75 -7.08 -10.65
CA LEU A 144 9.42 -6.67 -9.43
C LEU A 144 8.41 -6.33 -8.34
N ILE A 145 8.24 -7.25 -7.38
CA ILE A 145 7.21 -7.12 -6.33
C ILE A 145 7.89 -6.75 -5.02
N ARG A 146 8.03 -5.44 -4.81
CA ARG A 146 8.62 -4.89 -3.58
C ARG A 146 7.78 -5.29 -2.37
N ASN A 147 8.44 -5.81 -1.34
CA ASN A 147 7.86 -6.39 -0.14
C ASN A 147 7.09 -7.71 -0.32
N CYS A 148 7.12 -8.32 -1.52
CA CYS A 148 6.36 -9.53 -1.88
C CYS A 148 4.86 -9.41 -1.54
N GLY A 149 4.11 -10.51 -1.52
CA GLY A 149 2.74 -10.52 -1.05
C GLY A 149 1.69 -10.22 -2.12
N GLY A 150 2.11 -10.28 -3.39
CA GLY A 150 1.26 -10.30 -4.58
C GLY A 150 0.74 -11.71 -4.89
N LEU A 151 0.33 -11.92 -6.14
CA LEU A 151 -0.29 -13.16 -6.62
C LEU A 151 0.70 -13.88 -7.56
N GLY A 152 1.13 -15.09 -7.21
CA GLY A 152 2.05 -15.85 -8.06
C GLY A 152 3.51 -15.43 -7.94
N ASP A 153 3.86 -14.71 -6.87
CA ASP A 153 5.19 -14.23 -6.54
C ASP A 153 6.15 -15.38 -6.20
N ALA A 154 7.36 -15.31 -6.74
CA ALA A 154 8.48 -16.14 -6.32
C ALA A 154 9.47 -15.36 -5.43
N ALA A 155 9.95 -15.91 -4.32
CA ALA A 155 9.71 -17.27 -3.81
C ALA A 155 8.44 -17.42 -2.95
N THR A 156 7.68 -16.35 -2.71
CA THR A 156 6.50 -16.40 -1.84
C THR A 156 5.47 -15.32 -2.14
N ASP A 157 4.19 -15.72 -2.09
CA ASP A 157 3.02 -14.83 -2.03
C ASP A 157 2.77 -14.24 -0.63
N LEU A 158 3.66 -14.49 0.34
CA LEU A 158 3.53 -13.92 1.68
C LEU A 158 4.25 -12.57 1.74
N PRO A 159 3.67 -11.56 2.43
CA PRO A 159 4.36 -10.31 2.67
C PRO A 159 5.70 -10.53 3.37
N LEU A 160 6.77 -10.03 2.77
CA LEU A 160 8.12 -10.08 3.31
C LEU A 160 8.78 -8.72 3.16
N HIS A 161 8.75 -7.94 4.25
CA HIS A 161 9.28 -6.59 4.26
C HIS A 161 10.75 -6.58 3.85
N ASP A 162 11.12 -5.58 3.06
CA ASP A 162 12.46 -5.38 2.54
C ASP A 162 12.97 -6.41 1.50
N VAL A 163 12.14 -7.36 1.07
CA VAL A 163 12.47 -8.28 -0.01
C VAL A 163 11.74 -7.92 -1.29
N THR A 164 12.40 -8.10 -2.44
CA THR A 164 11.75 -7.97 -3.75
C THR A 164 11.54 -9.37 -4.31
N CYS A 165 10.29 -9.79 -4.41
CA CYS A 165 9.91 -11.01 -5.11
C CYS A 165 9.80 -10.73 -6.62
N VAL A 166 9.71 -11.80 -7.41
CA VAL A 166 9.56 -11.71 -8.86
C VAL A 166 8.34 -12.46 -9.34
N ASP A 167 7.68 -11.92 -10.37
CA ASP A 167 6.59 -12.60 -11.06
C ASP A 167 6.72 -12.42 -12.58
N GLY A 168 6.97 -13.51 -13.30
CA GLY A 168 7.09 -13.49 -14.75
C GLY A 168 5.75 -13.51 -15.50
N GLY A 169 4.65 -13.81 -14.80
CA GLY A 169 3.29 -13.87 -15.33
C GLY A 169 2.45 -12.64 -15.04
N GLU A 170 3.05 -11.63 -14.42
CA GLU A 170 2.37 -10.46 -13.89
C GLU A 170 1.64 -9.65 -14.97
N LEU A 171 0.41 -9.26 -14.67
CA LEU A 171 -0.37 -8.32 -15.45
C LEU A 171 -0.54 -7.00 -14.69
N VAL A 172 0.06 -5.94 -15.22
CA VAL A 172 0.00 -4.57 -14.68
C VAL A 172 -0.82 -3.65 -15.59
N ALA A 173 -1.70 -2.86 -15.00
CA ALA A 173 -2.41 -1.79 -15.69
C ALA A 173 -1.66 -0.48 -15.48
N PHE A 174 -1.52 0.32 -16.54
CA PHE A 174 -0.85 1.61 -16.44
C PHE A 174 -1.79 2.74 -16.84
N ASP A 175 -1.71 3.85 -16.12
CA ASP A 175 -2.30 5.12 -16.50
C ASP A 175 -1.26 6.26 -16.46
N ALA A 176 -1.74 7.50 -16.30
CA ALA A 176 -0.88 8.69 -16.33
C ALA A 176 -0.14 8.91 -15.01
N GLU A 177 -0.60 8.30 -13.90
CA GLU A 177 -0.01 8.48 -12.57
C GLU A 177 1.34 7.79 -12.44
N PHE A 178 1.56 6.68 -13.17
CA PHE A 178 2.90 6.10 -13.26
C PHE A 178 3.91 7.14 -13.72
N GLY A 179 3.61 7.78 -14.85
CA GLY A 179 4.42 8.83 -15.45
C GLY A 179 4.27 8.87 -16.96
N ALA A 180 5.18 9.58 -17.64
CA ALA A 180 5.01 9.91 -19.06
C ALA A 180 5.15 8.69 -19.99
N ARG A 181 5.82 7.64 -19.51
CA ARG A 181 6.07 6.41 -20.25
C ARG A 181 6.06 5.23 -19.28
N THR A 182 5.50 4.11 -19.71
CA THR A 182 5.63 2.89 -18.90
C THR A 182 7.04 2.31 -19.03
N PRO A 183 7.44 1.45 -18.08
CA PRO A 183 8.73 0.76 -18.14
C PRO A 183 8.88 -0.05 -19.42
N ALA A 184 10.10 -0.10 -19.96
CA ALA A 184 10.47 -1.04 -20.99
C ALA A 184 10.81 -2.40 -20.37
N GLY A 185 10.51 -3.50 -21.06
CA GLY A 185 10.81 -4.83 -20.57
C GLY A 185 10.55 -5.91 -21.61
N PRO A 186 10.89 -7.17 -21.30
CA PRO A 186 10.69 -8.30 -22.21
C PRO A 186 9.21 -8.70 -22.37
N GLY A 187 8.32 -8.15 -21.55
CA GLY A 187 6.88 -8.42 -21.58
C GLY A 187 6.18 -7.88 -22.83
N ALA A 188 4.96 -8.37 -23.07
CA ALA A 188 4.09 -7.86 -24.12
C ALA A 188 3.33 -6.62 -23.63
N ARG A 189 3.20 -5.62 -24.50
CA ARG A 189 2.43 -4.39 -24.22
C ARG A 189 1.19 -4.36 -25.10
N TRP A 190 0.06 -4.00 -24.49
CA TRP A 190 -1.18 -3.74 -25.22
C TRP A 190 -1.73 -2.37 -24.86
N SER A 191 -2.25 -1.65 -25.86
CA SER A 191 -2.90 -0.35 -25.70
C SER A 191 -4.22 -0.37 -26.45
N SER A 192 -5.29 0.12 -25.83
CA SER A 192 -6.61 0.24 -26.46
C SER A 192 -7.10 1.68 -26.48
N THR A 193 -7.89 2.01 -27.50
CA THR A 193 -8.68 3.24 -27.56
C THR A 193 -10.14 2.86 -27.83
N PRO A 194 -11.08 3.11 -26.90
CA PRO A 194 -10.90 3.77 -25.60
C PRO A 194 -10.08 2.94 -24.60
N PRO A 195 -9.61 3.55 -23.49
CA PRO A 195 -8.87 2.83 -22.45
C PRO A 195 -9.64 1.62 -21.94
N ILE A 196 -8.90 0.60 -21.51
CA ILE A 196 -9.49 -0.60 -20.94
C ILE A 196 -10.12 -0.23 -19.61
N ALA A 197 -11.41 -0.50 -19.46
CA ALA A 197 -12.04 -0.45 -18.14
C ALA A 197 -11.52 -1.64 -17.33
N TRP A 198 -10.63 -1.38 -16.39
CA TRP A 198 -10.25 -2.33 -15.35
C TRP A 198 -10.96 -1.95 -14.04
N SER A 199 -11.24 -2.95 -13.21
CA SER A 199 -11.79 -2.71 -11.88
C SER A 199 -10.83 -3.28 -10.87
N GLY A 200 -10.37 -2.41 -9.99
CA GLY A 200 -9.58 -2.75 -8.82
C GLY A 200 -10.25 -2.14 -7.59
N SER A 201 -10.33 -2.89 -6.49
CA SER A 201 -10.81 -2.32 -5.24
C SER A 201 -10.10 -2.94 -4.04
N PRO A 202 -9.56 -2.13 -3.12
CA PRO A 202 -9.22 -2.60 -1.79
C PRO A 202 -10.54 -2.94 -1.07
N ARG A 203 -10.85 -4.22 -0.97
CA ARG A 203 -12.03 -4.70 -0.23
C ARG A 203 -11.68 -4.90 1.23
N PRO A 204 -12.58 -4.63 2.19
CA PRO A 204 -12.34 -5.03 3.57
C PRO A 204 -12.09 -6.54 3.63
N ALA A 205 -11.03 -6.97 4.33
CA ALA A 205 -10.78 -8.39 4.52
C ALA A 205 -12.04 -9.07 5.08
N ALA A 206 -12.42 -10.21 4.49
CA ALA A 206 -13.53 -11.00 4.99
C ALA A 206 -13.30 -11.29 6.47
N ARG A 207 -14.18 -10.78 7.34
CA ARG A 207 -14.15 -11.11 8.77
C ARG A 207 -14.41 -12.60 8.90
N ARG A 208 -13.37 -13.42 9.06
CA ARG A 208 -13.56 -14.77 9.60
C ARG A 208 -13.99 -14.55 11.05
N CYS A 209 -15.29 -14.69 11.32
CA CYS A 209 -15.77 -14.86 12.68
C CYS A 209 -15.12 -16.14 13.22
N ALA A 210 -14.03 -16.00 13.97
CA ALA A 210 -13.55 -17.07 14.83
C ALA A 210 -14.71 -17.40 15.78
N ARG A 211 -15.33 -18.57 15.60
CA ARG A 211 -16.23 -19.12 16.61
C ARG A 211 -15.35 -19.57 17.77
N GLU A 212 -15.07 -18.65 18.68
CA GLU A 212 -14.51 -18.99 19.98
C GLU A 212 -15.66 -19.61 20.80
N SER A 213 -15.62 -20.92 20.96
CA SER A 213 -16.60 -21.67 21.73
C SER A 213 -16.35 -21.46 23.21
N ASP A 214 -16.80 -20.33 23.76
CA ASP A 214 -16.89 -20.16 25.21
C ASP A 214 -18.37 -20.02 25.63
N ARG A 215 -18.87 -21.09 26.26
CA ARG A 215 -20.20 -21.16 26.87
C ARG A 215 -20.17 -20.53 28.25
N SER A 216 -20.01 -19.22 28.39
CA SER A 216 -20.38 -18.54 29.65
C SER A 216 -20.33 -17.00 29.59
N ARG A 217 -21.29 -16.31 28.94
CA ARG A 217 -21.86 -15.00 29.36
C ARG A 217 -22.77 -14.35 28.29
N PRO A 218 -23.68 -13.43 28.67
CA PRO A 218 -24.80 -13.00 27.85
C PRO A 218 -24.41 -12.07 26.70
N ARG A 219 -25.26 -12.11 25.66
CA ARG A 219 -25.18 -11.38 24.39
C ARG A 219 -25.04 -9.86 24.59
N ALA A 220 -24.06 -9.27 23.92
CA ALA A 220 -24.09 -7.88 23.50
C ALA A 220 -23.88 -7.85 21.97
N THR A 221 -24.98 -7.95 21.23
CA THR A 221 -24.98 -7.71 19.78
C THR A 221 -25.02 -6.21 19.57
N ALA A 222 -23.86 -5.56 19.45
CA ALA A 222 -23.77 -4.21 18.91
C ALA A 222 -23.57 -4.31 17.39
N CYS A 223 -24.68 -4.38 16.65
CA CYS A 223 -24.66 -4.06 15.22
C CYS A 223 -24.79 -2.55 15.07
N ALA A 224 -23.73 -1.90 14.59
CA ALA A 224 -23.81 -0.57 14.01
C ALA A 224 -23.00 -0.56 12.72
N SER A 225 -23.66 -0.80 11.60
CA SER A 225 -23.19 -0.42 10.28
C SER A 225 -24.38 -0.41 9.33
N SER A 226 -24.81 0.79 8.99
CA SER A 226 -25.85 1.10 8.02
C SER A 226 -25.34 0.92 6.58
N THR A 227 -26.17 0.23 5.77
CA THR A 227 -26.26 0.30 4.29
C THR A 227 -25.14 -0.42 3.52
N ALA A 228 -25.35 -1.41 2.66
CA ALA A 228 -26.47 -1.63 1.73
C ALA A 228 -26.88 -3.12 1.60
N CYS A 229 -28.19 -3.33 1.50
CA CYS A 229 -28.80 -4.60 1.08
C CYS A 229 -28.47 -4.90 -0.39
N ALA A 230 -27.87 -6.06 -0.65
CA ALA A 230 -28.08 -6.79 -1.88
C ALA A 230 -28.74 -8.12 -1.51
N SER A 231 -29.90 -8.39 -2.10
CA SER A 231 -30.73 -9.57 -1.85
C SER A 231 -29.97 -10.87 -2.14
N ALA A 232 -29.81 -11.72 -1.13
CA ALA A 232 -29.49 -13.12 -1.33
C ALA A 232 -30.50 -13.97 -0.55
N ARG A 233 -31.23 -14.82 -1.27
CA ARG A 233 -32.17 -15.80 -0.72
C ARG A 233 -31.43 -16.74 0.25
N PRO A 234 -32.10 -17.27 1.29
CA PRO A 234 -31.51 -18.30 2.14
C PRO A 234 -31.42 -19.64 1.39
N CYS A 235 -30.25 -20.27 1.41
CA CYS A 235 -30.08 -21.70 1.12
C CYS A 235 -30.39 -22.52 2.41
N PRO A 236 -30.84 -23.77 2.26
CA PRO A 236 -31.71 -24.49 3.21
C PRO A 236 -31.10 -24.79 4.59
#